data_AF-A0A962QIZ3-F1
#
_entry.id   AF-A0A962QIZ3-F1
#
_cell.length_a   1.000
_cell.length_b   1.000
_cell.length_c   1.000
_cell.angle_alpha   90.00
_cell.angle_beta   90.00
_cell.angle_gamma   90.00
#
_symmetry.space_group_name_H-M   'P 1'
#
loop_
_entity.id
_entity.type
_entity.pdbx_description
1 polymer ?
#
loop_
_entity_poly.entity_id
_entity_poly.type
_entity_poly.pdbx_seq_one_letter_code
_entity_poly.pdbx_strand_id
1 'polypeptide(L)' 'MPTENPRIQVTLDKETHAILTEMAQRHDLSKSAMAKKLMRDAMLYDEDYNLSMIALERDTEDAVWIEDSDAIWE' A
#
# COMPACT_ATOMS: atom_id res chain seq x y z
N MET A 1 27.52 3.27 14.81
CA MET A 1 26.74 2.49 13.83
C MET A 1 25.74 3.43 13.19
N PRO A 2 25.85 3.76 11.89
CA PRO A 2 24.71 4.32 11.19
C PRO A 2 23.60 3.25 11.26
N THR A 3 22.42 3.65 11.69
CA THR A 3 21.29 2.72 11.91
C THR A 3 20.95 2.04 10.59
N GLU A 4 20.75 0.71 10.58
CA GLU A 4 20.44 -0.08 9.37
C GLU A 4 19.13 0.34 8.67
N ASN A 5 18.30 1.15 9.34
CA ASN A 5 17.02 1.61 8.82
C ASN A 5 17.15 2.95 8.10
N PRO A 6 16.75 3.05 6.82
CA PRO A 6 16.72 4.32 6.11
C PRO A 6 15.74 5.29 6.78
N ARG A 7 16.15 6.55 6.92
CA ARG A 7 15.34 7.61 7.52
C ARG A 7 14.77 8.52 6.44
N ILE A 8 13.46 8.74 6.50
CA ILE A 8 12.76 9.72 5.67
C ILE A 8 12.33 10.88 6.58
N GLN A 9 12.54 12.11 6.12
CA GLN A 9 12.02 13.32 6.76
C GLN A 9 10.99 13.96 5.83
N VAL A 10 9.80 14.23 6.36
CA VAL A 10 8.69 14.81 5.60
C VAL A 10 8.11 15.97 6.41
N THR A 11 7.89 17.10 5.75
CA THR A 11 7.16 18.24 6.33
C THR A 11 5.69 18.08 5.99
N LEU A 12 4.85 18.02 7.01
CA LEU A 12 3.40 17.96 6.85
C LEU A 12 2.80 19.35 7.04
N ASP A 13 1.73 19.65 6.32
CA ASP A 13 0.88 20.79 6.65
C ASP A 13 0.16 20.57 8.00
N LYS A 14 -0.45 21.63 8.52
CA LYS A 14 -1.08 21.61 9.84
C LYS A 14 -2.25 20.64 9.93
N GLU A 15 -3.04 20.51 8.86
CA GLU A 15 -4.22 19.66 8.83
C GLU A 15 -3.82 18.20 8.80
N THR A 16 -2.91 17.81 7.89
CA THR A 16 -2.38 16.45 7.82
C THR A 16 -1.70 16.04 9.13
N HIS A 17 -0.95 16.95 9.76
CA HIS A 17 -0.36 16.68 11.08
C HIS A 17 -1.41 16.41 12.16
N ALA A 18 -2.50 17.18 12.17
CA ALA A 18 -3.58 17.01 13.14
C ALA A 18 -4.29 15.66 12.95
N ILE A 19 -4.64 15.31 11.71
CA ILE A 19 -5.26 14.04 11.36
C ILE A 19 -4.36 12.86 11.77
N LEU A 20 -3.07 12.90 11.41
CA LEU A 20 -2.12 11.86 11.79
C LEU A 20 -2.02 11.70 13.31
N THR A 21 -2.08 12.81 14.05
CA THR A 21 -2.02 12.81 15.51
C THR A 21 -3.24 12.12 16.11
N GLU A 22 -4.43 12.45 15.62
CA GLU A 22 -5.69 11.83 16.09
C GLU A 22 -5.73 10.34 15.75
N MET A 23 -5.31 9.95 14.54
CA MET A 23 -5.23 8.54 14.16
C MET A 23 -4.25 7.78 15.07
N ALA A 24 -3.06 8.33 15.30
CA ALA A 24 -2.07 7.71 16.16
C ALA A 24 -2.61 7.49 17.58
N GLN A 25 -3.35 8.46 18.13
CA GLN A 25 -4.01 8.33 19.44
C GLN A 25 -5.09 7.24 19.44
N ARG A 26 -5.97 7.21 18.42
CA ARG A 26 -7.03 6.19 18.32
C ARG A 26 -6.49 4.76 18.24
N HIS A 27 -5.31 4.58 17.66
CA HIS A 27 -4.67 3.28 17.48
C HIS A 27 -3.64 2.94 18.57
N ASP A 28 -3.44 3.79 19.57
CA ASP A 28 -2.40 3.65 20.60
C ASP A 28 -0.99 3.44 20.01
N LEU A 29 -0.66 4.23 18.98
CA LEU A 29 0.62 4.19 18.28
C LEU A 29 1.34 5.54 18.36
N SER A 30 2.67 5.52 18.20
CA SER A 30 3.41 6.75 17.93
C SER A 30 3.05 7.30 16.54
N LYS A 31 3.15 8.63 16.34
CA LYS A 31 2.92 9.27 15.03
C LYS A 31 3.79 8.66 13.93
N SER A 32 5.05 8.34 14.24
CA SER A 32 5.98 7.71 13.31
C SER A 32 5.56 6.28 12.94
N ALA A 33 5.08 5.50 13.91
CA ALA A 33 4.58 4.15 13.66
C ALA A 33 3.28 4.20 12.83
N MET A 34 2.38 5.12 13.15
CA MET A 34 1.15 5.34 12.37
C MET A 34 1.47 5.78 10.93
N ALA A 35 2.39 6.73 10.76
CA ALA A 35 2.82 7.19 9.43
C ALA A 35 3.43 6.03 8.62
N LYS A 36 4.31 5.22 9.25
CA LYS A 36 4.87 4.02 8.60
C LYS A 36 3.80 3.03 8.18
N LYS A 37 2.78 2.81 9.03
CA LYS A 37 1.65 1.94 8.70
C LYS A 37 0.89 2.49 7.49
N LEU A 38 0.49 3.75 7.52
CA LEU A 38 -0.26 4.40 6.43
C LEU A 38 0.52 4.40 5.12
N MET A 39 1.84 4.63 5.16
CA MET A 39 2.68 4.55 3.97
C MET A 39 2.70 3.14 3.36
N ARG A 40 2.77 2.10 4.20
CA ARG A 40 2.69 0.72 3.72
C ARG A 40 1.31 0.40 3.14
N ASP A 41 0.25 0.81 3.82
CA ASP A 41 -1.12 0.61 3.34
C ASP A 41 -1.32 1.32 1.99
N ALA A 42 -0.80 2.54 1.81
CA ALA A 42 -0.84 3.27 0.55
C ALA A 42 -0.11 2.55 -0.59
N MET A 43 1.05 1.94 -0.31
CA MET A 43 1.77 1.14 -1.31
C MET A 43 0.97 -0.09 -1.75
N LEU A 44 0.27 -0.74 -0.81
CA LEU A 44 -0.60 -1.88 -1.13
C LEU A 44 -1.79 -1.46 -1.99
N TYR A 45 -2.42 -0.32 -1.66
CA TYR A 45 -3.51 0.22 -2.49
C TYR A 45 -3.06 0.60 -3.90
N ASP A 46 -1.85 1.14 -4.06
CA ASP A 46 -1.29 1.44 -5.38
C ASP A 46 -1.04 0.15 -6.19
N GLU A 47 -0.51 -0.89 -5.54
CA GLU A 47 -0.32 -2.20 -6.16
C GLU A 47 -1.66 -2.81 -6.61
N ASP A 48 -2.67 -2.85 -5.73
CA ASP A 48 -4.00 -3.38 -6.04
C ASP A 48 -4.65 -2.61 -7.20
N TYR A 49 -4.50 -1.29 -7.22
CA TYR A 49 -4.97 -0.46 -8.32
C TYR A 49 -4.30 -0.85 -9.64
N ASN A 50 -2.97 -0.97 -9.65
CA ASN A 50 -2.22 -1.34 -10.85
C ASN A 50 -2.58 -2.75 -11.34
N LEU A 51 -2.74 -3.72 -10.44
CA LEU A 51 -3.18 -5.07 -10.78
C LEU A 51 -4.60 -5.07 -11.38
N SER A 52 -5.49 -4.24 -10.83
CA SER A 52 -6.84 -4.08 -11.36
C SER A 52 -6.84 -3.51 -12.77
N MET A 53 -5.96 -2.54 -13.04
CA MET A 53 -5.80 -1.98 -14.39
C MET A 53 -5.30 -3.04 -15.38
N ILE A 54 -4.31 -3.86 -15.00
CA ILE A 54 -3.83 -4.97 -15.83
C ILE A 54 -4.94 -5.99 -16.08
N ALA A 55 -5.77 -6.29 -15.07
CA ALA A 55 -6.89 -7.20 -15.22
C ALA A 55 -7.91 -6.66 -16.23
N LEU A 56 -8.24 -5.36 -16.15
CA LEU A 56 -9.13 -4.70 -17.12
C LEU A 56 -8.55 -4.72 -18.55
N GLU A 57 -7.24 -4.52 -18.71
CA GLU A 57 -6.59 -4.61 -20.02
C GLU A 57 -6.65 -6.03 -20.61
N ARG A 58 -6.64 -7.06 -19.77
CA ARG A 58 -6.74 -8.47 -20.18
C ARG A 58 -8.18 -8.90 -20.48
N ASP A 59 -9.16 -8.23 -19.90
CA ASP A 59 -10.59 -8.52 -20.09
C ASP A 59 -11.08 -7.98 -21.43
N THR A 60 -10.68 -8.68 -22.50
CA THR A 60 -11.06 -8.38 -23.89
C THR A 60 -12.05 -9.43 -24.40
N GLU A 61 -12.81 -9.12 -25.46
CA GLU A 61 -13.79 -10.06 -26.03
C GLU A 61 -13.14 -11.37 -26.52
N ASP A 62 -11.85 -11.32 -26.88
CA ASP A 62 -11.05 -12.48 -27.32
C ASP A 62 -10.35 -13.22 -26.16
N ALA A 63 -10.62 -12.84 -24.90
CA ALA A 63 -9.98 -13.45 -23.75
C ALA A 63 -10.32 -14.95 -23.67
N VAL A 64 -9.29 -15.79 -23.65
CA VAL A 64 -9.43 -17.24 -23.59
C VAL A 64 -9.50 -17.67 -22.14
N TRP A 65 -10.53 -18.46 -21.81
CA TRP A 65 -10.63 -19.14 -20.52
C TRP A 65 -9.57 -20.25 -20.45
N ILE A 66 -8.77 -20.21 -19.41
CA ILE A 66 -7.80 -21.26 -19.10
C ILE A 66 -8.40 -22.09 -17.96
N GLU A 67 -8.45 -23.42 -18.12
CA GLU A 67 -8.83 -24.30 -17.02
C GLU A 67 -7.77 -24.22 -15.92
N ASP A 68 -8.21 -23.91 -14.71
CA ASP A 68 -7.33 -23.90 -13.54
C ASP A 68 -6.89 -25.33 -13.20
N SER A 69 -5.59 -25.55 -13.06
CA SER A 69 -5.03 -26.82 -12.60
C SER A 69 -3.70 -26.61 -11.89
N ASP A 70 -3.40 -27.44 -10.89
CA ASP A 70 -2.15 -27.36 -10.12
C ASP A 70 -0.89 -27.42 -11.02
N ALA A 71 -0.98 -28.10 -12.17
CA ALA A 71 0.11 -28.22 -13.15
C ALA A 71 0.46 -26.90 -13.87
N ILE A 72 -0.39 -25.87 -13.79
CA ILE A 72 -0.14 -24.54 -14.39
C ILE A 72 0.62 -23.63 -13.41
N TRP A 73 0.59 -23.95 -12.11
CA TRP A 73 1.17 -23.13 -11.03
C TRP A 73 2.53 -23.63 -10.52
N GLU A 74 3.05 -24.75 -11.05
CA GLU A 74 4.43 -25.24 -10.83
C GLU A 74 5.48 -24.44 -11.63
#